data_AF-A0A0C2DN00-F1
#
_entry.id   AF-A0A0C2DN00-F1
#
_cell.length_a   1.000
_cell.length_b   1.000
_cell.length_c   1.000
_cell.angle_alpha   90.00
_cell.angle_beta   90.00
_cell.angle_gamma   90.00
#
_symmetry.space_group_name_H-M   'P 1'
#
loop_
_entity.id
_entity.type
_entity.pdbx_description
1 polymer ?
#
loop_
_entity_poly.entity_id
_entity_poly.type
_entity_poly.pdbx_seq_one_letter_code
_entity_poly.pdbx_strand_id
1 'polypeptide(L)'
;LKRSVQVISQHWPLDEQRFWPGKSYDLNGYLDIIVAGREHPQYGRPNILTLKYLDEVARINQYIVHNITVPVDLAGKHYEVAYTDLCMSFDWACYLNDHLTMLMPKSRWGNFSGPIAEFASDIINNEVGNISYIWRKKLASWLTNKEKPPSDMVEFGVNHNESLPEGLQDVADTLTPKFVGTCTILFTFCFMVSVVLINHGNGFIGIDWVRSKPIVACAGIWCPLLAVITSFGLLLWLGELYNAIVNVSPFLVLCIGIDDLFIMSAEWHRTNPEHSPARRIADTLSEAAVAITITSLTDIMTFGIGIFTTLPGVRMFCLYTCLQVTFTYIYQVRVRKSSRSFQQIAS
;
A
#
# COMPACT_ATOMS: atom_id res chain seq x y z
N LEU A 1 -24.20 9.22 -18.15
CA LEU A 1 -23.19 8.15 -18.29
C LEU A 1 -23.45 6.95 -17.38
N LYS A 2 -23.31 7.04 -16.04
CA LYS A 2 -23.48 5.85 -15.15
C LYS A 2 -24.80 5.08 -15.32
N ARG A 3 -25.94 5.79 -15.41
CA ARG A 3 -27.26 5.17 -15.62
C ARG A 3 -27.41 4.50 -16.98
N SER A 4 -26.80 5.08 -18.02
CA SER A 4 -26.78 4.54 -19.38
C SER A 4 -25.95 3.25 -19.45
N VAL A 5 -24.78 3.25 -18.79
CA VAL A 5 -23.88 2.10 -18.67
C VAL A 5 -24.56 0.96 -17.90
N GLN A 6 -25.29 1.28 -16.82
CA GLN A 6 -26.00 0.30 -16.00
C GLN A 6 -27.19 -0.36 -16.74
N VAL A 7 -27.89 0.38 -17.61
CA VAL A 7 -28.96 -0.18 -18.44
C VAL A 7 -28.37 -1.09 -19.54
N ILE A 8 -27.27 -0.68 -20.17
CA ILE A 8 -26.57 -1.47 -21.18
C ILE A 8 -25.96 -2.74 -20.56
N SER A 9 -25.43 -2.68 -19.32
CA SER A 9 -24.89 -3.86 -18.62
C SER A 9 -25.96 -4.87 -18.25
N GLN A 10 -27.19 -4.41 -17.98
CA GLN A 10 -28.35 -5.28 -17.70
C GLN A 10 -28.93 -5.92 -18.96
N HIS A 11 -28.85 -5.24 -20.12
CA HIS A 11 -29.46 -5.72 -21.37
C HIS A 11 -28.50 -6.53 -22.26
N TRP A 12 -27.19 -6.31 -22.13
CA TRP A 12 -26.13 -7.11 -22.77
C TRP A 12 -25.20 -7.70 -21.71
N PRO A 13 -25.59 -8.83 -21.08
CA PRO A 13 -24.68 -9.58 -20.22
C PRO A 13 -23.45 -10.01 -21.03
N LEU A 14 -22.27 -9.94 -20.40
CA LEU A 14 -21.06 -10.55 -20.95
C LEU A 14 -21.19 -12.05 -20.72
N ASP A 15 -21.66 -12.73 -21.75
CA ASP A 15 -21.71 -14.17 -21.83
C ASP A 15 -20.49 -14.63 -22.65
N GLU A 16 -20.04 -15.88 -22.50
CA GLU A 16 -18.91 -16.43 -23.27
C GLU A 16 -19.14 -16.22 -24.78
N GLN A 17 -20.40 -16.34 -25.21
CA GLN A 17 -20.78 -16.17 -26.61
C GLN A 17 -21.11 -14.72 -27.02
N ARG A 18 -20.95 -13.72 -26.14
CA ARG A 18 -21.31 -12.31 -26.39
C ARG A 18 -20.32 -11.34 -25.71
N PHE A 19 -19.09 -11.35 -26.18
CA PHE A 19 -18.02 -10.46 -25.72
C PHE A 19 -18.01 -9.09 -26.44
N TRP A 20 -17.72 -8.00 -25.72
CA TRP A 20 -17.49 -6.67 -26.30
C TRP A 20 -16.12 -6.12 -25.84
N PRO A 21 -15.11 -6.02 -26.74
CA PRO A 21 -13.73 -5.69 -26.37
C PRO A 21 -13.56 -4.36 -25.61
N GLY A 22 -14.30 -3.32 -25.98
CA GLY A 22 -14.25 -2.01 -25.32
C GLY A 22 -14.91 -1.93 -23.93
N LYS A 23 -15.45 -3.05 -23.41
CA LYS A 23 -16.18 -3.13 -22.12
C LYS A 23 -15.38 -3.88 -21.03
N SER A 24 -14.15 -4.31 -21.31
CA SER A 24 -13.35 -5.23 -20.47
C SER A 24 -12.80 -4.65 -19.15
N TYR A 25 -12.90 -3.33 -18.93
CA TYR A 25 -12.31 -2.70 -17.75
C TYR A 25 -13.07 -2.95 -16.43
N ASP A 26 -14.28 -3.52 -16.48
CA ASP A 26 -15.15 -3.71 -15.31
C ASP A 26 -15.27 -5.19 -14.84
N LEU A 27 -14.54 -6.14 -15.44
CA LEU A 27 -14.52 -7.55 -15.00
C LEU A 27 -13.11 -8.04 -14.64
N ASN A 28 -13.07 -8.88 -13.61
CA ASN A 28 -11.87 -9.31 -12.89
C ASN A 28 -10.79 -9.91 -13.79
N GLY A 29 -9.71 -9.16 -14.01
CA GLY A 29 -8.45 -9.65 -14.58
C GLY A 29 -8.21 -9.23 -16.04
N TYR A 30 -7.69 -8.03 -16.24
CA TYR A 30 -7.09 -7.59 -17.51
C TYR A 30 -5.57 -7.49 -17.40
N LEU A 31 -4.90 -7.56 -18.53
CA LEU A 31 -3.46 -7.33 -18.67
C LEU A 31 -3.23 -6.49 -19.93
N ASP A 32 -2.86 -5.23 -19.74
CA ASP A 32 -2.48 -4.33 -20.81
C ASP A 32 -0.97 -4.37 -20.98
N ILE A 33 -0.53 -4.68 -22.20
CA ILE A 33 0.88 -4.65 -22.60
C ILE A 33 1.05 -3.47 -23.55
N ILE A 34 1.79 -2.47 -23.09
CA ILE A 34 2.16 -1.31 -23.87
C ILE A 34 3.54 -1.59 -24.46
N VAL A 35 3.64 -1.59 -25.79
CA VAL A 35 4.91 -1.78 -26.48
C VAL A 35 5.37 -0.44 -27.04
N ALA A 36 6.62 -0.08 -26.75
CA ALA A 36 7.26 1.08 -27.34
C ALA A 36 8.62 0.68 -27.93
N GLY A 37 9.08 1.42 -28.94
CA GLY A 37 10.46 1.25 -29.43
C GLY A 37 11.46 1.78 -28.40
N ARG A 38 12.53 1.02 -28.15
CA ARG A 38 13.59 1.44 -27.21
C ARG A 38 14.22 2.75 -27.68
N GLU A 39 14.35 3.70 -26.76
CA GLU A 39 14.91 5.01 -27.07
C GLU A 39 16.39 4.93 -27.42
N HIS A 40 16.77 5.50 -28.57
CA HIS A 40 18.17 5.61 -28.97
C HIS A 40 18.75 6.94 -28.47
N PRO A 41 19.95 6.95 -27.84
CA PRO A 41 20.55 8.16 -27.25
C PRO A 41 20.70 9.35 -28.22
N GLN A 42 20.80 9.07 -29.52
CA GLN A 42 21.03 10.07 -30.58
C GLN A 42 19.80 10.37 -31.45
N TYR A 43 18.85 9.44 -31.55
CA TYR A 43 17.76 9.50 -32.53
C TYR A 43 16.36 9.49 -31.89
N GLY A 44 16.28 9.43 -30.55
CA GLY A 44 15.02 9.38 -29.81
C GLY A 44 14.28 8.05 -29.99
N ARG A 45 12.96 8.07 -29.80
CA ARG A 45 12.12 6.87 -29.94
C ARG A 45 11.83 6.55 -31.42
N PRO A 46 12.04 5.29 -31.86
CA PRO A 46 11.79 4.89 -33.23
C PRO A 46 10.29 4.70 -33.52
N ASN A 47 9.90 4.81 -34.79
CA ASN A 47 8.52 4.59 -35.21
C ASN A 47 8.16 3.09 -35.18
N ILE A 48 7.26 2.73 -34.26
CA ILE A 48 6.81 1.35 -34.04
C ILE A 48 6.04 0.77 -35.24
N LEU A 49 5.51 1.61 -36.14
CA LEU A 49 4.79 1.18 -37.33
C LEU A 49 5.70 0.66 -38.46
N THR A 50 7.02 0.70 -38.26
CA THR A 50 7.96 0.13 -39.22
C THR A 50 7.87 -1.40 -39.19
N LEU A 51 7.87 -2.04 -40.36
CA LEU A 51 7.77 -3.51 -40.51
C LEU A 51 8.70 -4.30 -39.56
N LYS A 52 9.93 -3.84 -39.36
CA LYS A 52 10.90 -4.47 -38.46
C LYS A 52 10.40 -4.55 -37.01
N TYR A 53 9.78 -3.48 -36.51
CA TYR A 53 9.24 -3.44 -35.15
C TYR A 53 7.93 -4.22 -35.06
N LEU A 54 7.06 -4.11 -36.06
CA LEU A 54 5.81 -4.90 -36.13
C LEU A 54 6.08 -6.42 -36.15
N ASP A 55 7.08 -6.87 -36.91
CA ASP A 55 7.48 -8.29 -36.96
C ASP A 55 7.99 -8.76 -35.58
N GLU A 56 8.75 -7.93 -34.87
CA GLU A 56 9.19 -8.23 -33.49
C GLU A 56 8.01 -8.29 -32.51
N VAL A 57 7.06 -7.34 -32.58
CA VAL A 57 5.85 -7.38 -31.75
C VAL A 57 5.03 -8.63 -32.04
N ALA A 58 4.90 -9.02 -33.32
CA ALA A 58 4.19 -10.23 -33.71
C ALA A 58 4.86 -11.51 -33.21
N ARG A 59 6.20 -11.61 -33.31
CA ARG A 59 6.98 -12.72 -32.75
C ARG A 59 6.74 -12.86 -31.25
N ILE A 60 6.74 -11.74 -30.52
CA ILE A 60 6.56 -11.73 -29.07
C ILE A 60 5.12 -12.08 -28.69
N ASN A 61 4.13 -11.56 -29.42
CA ASN A 61 2.73 -11.93 -29.24
C ASN A 61 2.52 -13.44 -29.44
N GLN A 62 3.11 -14.04 -30.48
CA GLN A 62 3.05 -15.50 -30.69
C GLN A 62 3.71 -16.28 -29.54
N TYR A 63 4.86 -15.80 -29.05
CA TYR A 63 5.55 -16.42 -27.92
C TYR A 63 4.69 -16.36 -26.63
N ILE A 64 4.06 -15.22 -26.35
CA ILE A 64 3.18 -15.06 -25.18
C ILE A 64 2.01 -16.04 -25.23
N VAL A 65 1.39 -16.20 -26.40
CA VAL A 65 0.23 -17.08 -26.58
C VAL A 65 0.58 -18.57 -26.41
N HIS A 66 1.74 -19.01 -26.93
CA HIS A 66 2.04 -20.45 -27.05
C HIS A 66 3.08 -20.98 -26.07
N ASN A 67 4.02 -20.15 -25.60
CA ASN A 67 5.18 -20.62 -24.82
C ASN A 67 5.10 -20.29 -23.33
N ILE A 68 4.26 -19.34 -22.92
CA ILE A 68 4.15 -18.96 -21.51
C ILE A 68 3.10 -19.85 -20.84
N THR A 69 3.59 -20.87 -20.13
CA THR A 69 2.78 -21.78 -19.33
C THR A 69 3.03 -21.58 -17.84
N VAL A 70 2.04 -21.87 -17.00
CA VAL A 70 2.17 -21.91 -15.53
C VAL A 70 1.81 -23.32 -15.04
N PRO A 71 2.66 -23.94 -14.20
CA PRO A 71 2.30 -25.21 -13.57
C PRO A 71 1.23 -24.98 -12.51
N VAL A 72 0.16 -25.78 -12.55
CA VAL A 72 -0.94 -25.76 -11.58
C VAL A 72 -1.21 -27.18 -11.10
N ASP A 73 -1.25 -27.35 -9.79
CA ASP A 73 -1.48 -28.65 -9.16
C ASP A 73 -2.93 -28.73 -8.71
N LEU A 74 -3.74 -29.51 -9.42
CA LEU A 74 -5.17 -29.66 -9.17
C LEU A 74 -5.51 -31.11 -8.87
N ALA A 75 -6.11 -31.37 -7.72
CA ALA A 75 -6.54 -32.70 -7.29
C ALA A 75 -5.45 -33.80 -7.41
N GLY A 76 -4.19 -33.44 -7.13
CA GLY A 76 -3.05 -34.37 -7.21
C GLY A 76 -2.52 -34.63 -8.62
N LYS A 77 -2.95 -33.87 -9.63
CA LYS A 77 -2.42 -33.89 -11.00
C LYS A 77 -1.78 -32.54 -11.34
N HIS A 78 -0.62 -32.60 -12.00
CA HIS A 78 0.11 -31.45 -12.49
C HIS A 78 -0.39 -31.08 -13.90
N TYR A 79 -0.86 -29.86 -14.08
CA TYR A 79 -1.26 -29.30 -15.37
C TYR A 79 -0.35 -28.12 -15.72
N GLU A 80 -0.03 -27.95 -17.01
CA GLU A 80 0.56 -26.71 -17.50
C GLU A 80 -0.51 -25.92 -18.21
N VAL A 81 -0.77 -24.70 -17.72
CA VAL A 81 -1.84 -23.83 -18.21
C VAL A 81 -1.26 -22.72 -19.06
N ALA A 82 -1.71 -22.59 -20.30
CA ALA A 82 -1.29 -21.57 -21.26
C ALA A 82 -2.32 -20.42 -21.38
N TYR A 83 -2.01 -19.40 -22.19
CA TYR A 83 -2.95 -18.31 -22.48
C TYR A 83 -4.26 -18.82 -23.10
N THR A 84 -4.17 -19.81 -24.00
CA THR A 84 -5.33 -20.41 -24.69
C THR A 84 -6.33 -21.05 -23.74
N ASP A 85 -5.88 -21.41 -22.54
CA ASP A 85 -6.65 -22.11 -21.52
C ASP A 85 -7.32 -21.12 -20.56
N LEU A 86 -6.80 -19.89 -20.50
CA LEU A 86 -7.24 -18.80 -19.60
C LEU A 86 -8.04 -17.72 -20.33
N CYS A 87 -7.94 -17.66 -21.66
CA CYS A 87 -8.58 -16.63 -22.46
C CYS A 87 -10.11 -16.72 -22.36
N MET A 88 -10.80 -15.58 -22.46
CA MET A 88 -12.21 -15.62 -22.82
C MET A 88 -12.33 -16.00 -24.30
N SER A 89 -13.13 -17.02 -24.58
CA SER A 89 -13.42 -17.49 -25.94
C SER A 89 -14.73 -16.90 -26.45
N PHE A 90 -14.82 -16.61 -27.75
CA PHE A 90 -16.04 -16.30 -28.48
C PHE A 90 -16.12 -17.22 -29.69
N ASP A 91 -17.24 -17.92 -29.89
CA ASP A 91 -17.42 -18.90 -30.97
C ASP A 91 -16.26 -19.92 -31.06
N TRP A 92 -15.85 -20.45 -29.90
CA TRP A 92 -14.71 -21.37 -29.80
C TRP A 92 -13.42 -20.80 -30.38
N ALA A 93 -13.15 -19.50 -30.20
CA ALA A 93 -11.87 -18.89 -30.50
C ALA A 93 -11.48 -17.91 -29.39
N CYS A 94 -10.23 -17.99 -28.90
CA CYS A 94 -9.70 -16.98 -27.99
C CYS A 94 -9.71 -15.61 -28.68
N TYR A 95 -10.10 -14.56 -27.95
CA TYR A 95 -9.87 -13.21 -28.44
C TYR A 95 -8.37 -12.95 -28.59
N LEU A 96 -7.95 -12.63 -29.82
CA LEU A 96 -6.58 -12.32 -30.20
C LEU A 96 -6.45 -10.81 -30.46
N ASN A 97 -5.21 -10.33 -30.49
CA ASN A 97 -4.92 -8.91 -30.69
C ASN A 97 -5.18 -8.48 -32.16
N ASP A 98 -6.44 -8.22 -32.51
CA ASP A 98 -6.85 -7.77 -33.85
C ASP A 98 -6.21 -6.44 -34.27
N HIS A 99 -5.80 -5.61 -33.32
CA HIS A 99 -5.07 -4.38 -33.62
C HIS A 99 -3.72 -4.64 -34.30
N LEU A 100 -3.06 -5.75 -33.97
CA LEU A 100 -1.80 -6.12 -34.61
C LEU A 100 -2.04 -6.57 -36.06
N THR A 101 -3.11 -7.30 -36.34
CA THR A 101 -3.47 -7.73 -37.70
C THR A 101 -3.87 -6.55 -38.58
N MET A 102 -4.52 -5.53 -38.01
CA MET A 102 -4.87 -4.29 -38.69
C MET A 102 -3.65 -3.45 -39.09
N LEU A 103 -2.56 -3.51 -38.31
CA LEU A 103 -1.31 -2.81 -38.59
C LEU A 103 -0.40 -3.59 -39.56
N MET A 104 -0.67 -4.88 -39.78
CA MET A 104 0.09 -5.69 -40.71
C MET A 104 -0.35 -5.48 -42.17
N PRO A 105 0.57 -5.60 -43.14
CA PRO A 105 0.22 -5.50 -44.55
C PRO A 105 -0.84 -6.54 -44.93
N LYS A 106 -1.82 -6.13 -45.76
CA LYS A 106 -2.95 -6.97 -46.19
C LYS A 106 -2.54 -8.29 -46.86
N SER A 107 -1.34 -8.38 -47.41
CA SER A 107 -0.78 -9.61 -48.01
C SER A 107 -0.43 -10.71 -46.99
N ARG A 108 -0.37 -10.38 -45.70
CA ARG A 108 0.00 -11.30 -44.60
C ARG A 108 -1.16 -11.68 -43.68
N TRP A 109 -2.39 -11.34 -44.05
CA TRP A 109 -3.58 -11.76 -43.30
C TRP A 109 -3.75 -13.29 -43.42
N GLY A 110 -3.23 -14.03 -42.43
CA GLY A 110 -3.42 -15.47 -42.30
C GLY A 110 -4.53 -15.81 -41.31
N ASN A 111 -5.03 -17.05 -41.38
CA ASN A 111 -5.92 -17.62 -40.37
C ASN A 111 -5.11 -17.95 -39.11
N PHE A 112 -5.29 -17.17 -38.05
CA PHE A 112 -4.77 -17.51 -36.72
C PHE A 112 -5.74 -18.49 -36.05
N SER A 113 -5.50 -19.78 -36.23
CA SER A 113 -6.15 -20.83 -35.42
C SER A 113 -5.11 -21.35 -34.42
N GLY A 114 -5.22 -20.93 -33.17
CA GLY A 114 -4.48 -21.55 -32.08
C GLY A 114 -5.14 -22.89 -31.69
N PRO A 115 -4.38 -23.89 -31.21
CA PRO A 115 -4.99 -25.05 -30.57
C PRO A 115 -5.75 -24.60 -29.32
N ILE A 116 -6.96 -25.12 -29.14
CA ILE A 116 -7.83 -24.80 -28.02
C ILE A 116 -7.89 -26.06 -27.16
N ALA A 117 -7.50 -25.93 -25.89
CA ALA A 117 -7.76 -26.97 -24.90
C ALA A 117 -8.97 -26.55 -24.06
N GLU A 118 -9.93 -27.45 -23.92
CA GLU A 118 -11.15 -27.20 -23.16
C GLU A 118 -10.86 -27.39 -21.66
N PHE A 119 -10.85 -26.28 -20.91
CA PHE A 119 -10.80 -26.32 -19.46
C PHE A 119 -12.19 -26.62 -18.88
N ALA A 120 -12.25 -27.41 -17.81
CA ALA A 120 -13.54 -27.79 -17.21
C ALA A 120 -14.27 -26.56 -16.62
N SER A 121 -15.54 -26.37 -16.98
CA SER A 121 -16.42 -25.27 -16.55
C SER A 121 -16.42 -25.02 -15.03
N ASP A 122 -16.34 -26.07 -14.21
CA ASP A 122 -16.36 -25.94 -12.75
C ASP A 122 -15.06 -25.34 -12.18
N ILE A 123 -13.94 -25.51 -12.88
CA ILE A 123 -12.62 -24.96 -12.51
C ILE A 123 -12.58 -23.46 -12.87
N ILE A 124 -13.21 -23.09 -13.99
CA ILE A 124 -13.32 -21.71 -14.46
C ILE A 124 -14.02 -20.81 -13.44
N ASN A 125 -15.06 -21.32 -12.81
CA ASN A 125 -15.89 -20.52 -11.91
C ASN A 125 -15.29 -20.31 -10.51
N ASN A 126 -14.37 -21.17 -10.04
CA ASN A 126 -13.87 -21.13 -8.66
C ASN A 126 -12.36 -20.91 -8.50
N GLU A 127 -11.52 -21.29 -9.48
CA GLU A 127 -10.05 -21.31 -9.31
C GLU A 127 -9.27 -20.50 -10.37
N VAL A 128 -9.92 -20.06 -11.45
CA VAL A 128 -9.25 -19.31 -12.52
C VAL A 128 -8.71 -17.95 -12.07
N GLY A 129 -9.31 -17.31 -11.05
CA GLY A 129 -8.81 -16.02 -10.55
C GLY A 129 -7.34 -16.09 -10.07
N ASN A 130 -7.01 -17.12 -9.28
CA ASN A 130 -5.65 -17.30 -8.74
C ASN A 130 -4.67 -17.77 -9.84
N ILE A 131 -5.10 -18.68 -10.72
CA ILE A 131 -4.27 -19.18 -11.81
C ILE A 131 -3.96 -18.05 -12.82
N SER A 132 -4.98 -17.27 -13.18
CA SER A 132 -4.84 -16.08 -14.02
C SER A 132 -3.92 -15.04 -13.39
N TYR A 133 -3.99 -14.84 -12.06
CA TYR A 133 -3.04 -13.98 -11.35
C TYR A 133 -1.59 -14.46 -11.50
N ILE A 134 -1.31 -15.74 -11.22
CA ILE A 134 0.04 -16.30 -11.30
C ILE A 134 0.59 -16.20 -12.74
N TRP A 135 -0.25 -16.47 -13.74
CA TRP A 135 0.12 -16.34 -15.15
C TRP A 135 0.45 -14.90 -15.53
N ARG A 136 -0.40 -13.94 -15.17
CA ARG A 136 -0.15 -12.50 -15.40
C ARG A 136 1.14 -12.04 -14.72
N LYS A 137 1.39 -12.47 -13.49
CA LYS A 137 2.62 -12.15 -12.74
C LYS A 137 3.87 -12.72 -13.41
N LYS A 138 3.82 -13.98 -13.86
CA LYS A 138 4.93 -14.62 -14.60
C LYS A 138 5.22 -13.88 -15.91
N LEU A 139 4.17 -13.52 -16.65
CA LEU A 139 4.30 -12.74 -17.88
C LEU A 139 4.86 -11.34 -17.62
N ALA A 140 4.37 -10.63 -16.62
CA ALA A 140 4.87 -9.31 -16.24
C ALA A 140 6.35 -9.36 -15.85
N SER A 141 6.75 -10.36 -15.04
CA SER A 141 8.15 -10.57 -14.65
C SER A 141 9.04 -10.90 -15.84
N TRP A 142 8.56 -11.70 -16.81
CA TRP A 142 9.30 -12.01 -18.02
C TRP A 142 9.49 -10.79 -18.92
N LEU A 143 8.44 -9.98 -19.14
CA LEU A 143 8.49 -8.78 -19.99
C LEU A 143 9.37 -7.67 -19.40
N THR A 144 9.39 -7.54 -18.08
CA THR A 144 10.14 -6.50 -17.35
C THR A 144 11.55 -6.93 -16.93
N ASN A 145 11.98 -8.14 -17.31
CA ASN A 145 13.29 -8.67 -16.95
C ASN A 145 14.42 -7.86 -17.61
N LYS A 146 15.26 -7.23 -16.77
CA LYS A 146 16.40 -6.41 -17.23
C LYS A 146 17.62 -7.21 -17.65
N GLU A 147 17.81 -8.42 -17.14
CA GLU A 147 18.99 -9.25 -17.43
C GLU A 147 18.87 -9.97 -18.78
N LYS A 148 17.66 -10.40 -19.11
CA LYS A 148 17.34 -11.11 -20.37
C LYS A 148 16.07 -10.51 -20.99
N PRO A 149 16.16 -9.34 -21.64
CA PRO A 149 15.01 -8.74 -22.27
C PRO A 149 14.50 -9.63 -23.43
N PRO A 150 13.19 -9.70 -23.66
CA PRO A 150 12.61 -10.50 -24.74
C PRO A 150 12.92 -9.97 -26.15
N SER A 151 13.33 -8.71 -26.25
CA SER A 151 13.81 -8.08 -27.48
C SER A 151 14.76 -6.92 -27.16
N ASP A 152 15.76 -6.74 -28.01
CA ASP A 152 16.69 -5.62 -27.94
C ASP A 152 16.12 -4.32 -28.55
N MET A 153 15.01 -4.42 -29.29
CA MET A 153 14.45 -3.31 -30.08
C MET A 153 13.26 -2.62 -29.41
N VAL A 154 12.49 -3.35 -28.61
CA VAL A 154 11.25 -2.86 -27.99
C VAL A 154 11.33 -2.93 -26.47
N GLU A 155 10.69 -1.97 -25.83
CA GLU A 155 10.46 -1.90 -24.39
C GLU A 155 8.98 -2.17 -24.09
N PHE A 156 8.73 -2.77 -22.93
CA PHE A 156 7.39 -3.20 -22.50
C PHE A 156 6.99 -2.48 -21.22
N GLY A 157 5.83 -1.84 -21.24
CA GLY A 157 5.07 -1.47 -20.06
C GLY A 157 3.95 -2.47 -19.84
N VAL A 158 3.74 -2.89 -18.60
CA VAL A 158 2.67 -3.84 -18.26
C VAL A 158 1.80 -3.22 -17.18
N ASN A 159 0.49 -3.27 -17.37
CA ASN A 159 -0.50 -2.81 -16.40
C ASN A 159 -1.60 -3.86 -16.24
N HIS A 160 -1.92 -4.23 -15.01
CA HIS A 160 -3.05 -5.11 -14.69
C HIS A 160 -3.85 -4.54 -13.50
N ASN A 161 -5.08 -5.02 -13.32
CA ASN A 161 -5.98 -4.58 -12.24
C ASN A 161 -5.32 -4.60 -10.83
N GLU A 162 -4.37 -5.51 -10.61
CA GLU A 162 -3.67 -5.71 -9.34
C GLU A 162 -2.30 -5.02 -9.27
N SER A 163 -1.82 -4.37 -10.34
CA SER A 163 -0.49 -3.72 -10.33
C SER A 163 -0.42 -2.58 -9.32
N LEU A 164 -1.53 -1.83 -9.16
CA LEU A 164 -1.59 -0.73 -8.21
C LEU A 164 -1.53 -1.22 -6.75
N PRO A 165 -2.42 -2.12 -6.28
CA PRO A 165 -2.31 -2.65 -4.92
C PRO A 165 -1.00 -3.40 -4.68
N GLU A 166 -0.46 -4.14 -5.67
CA GLU A 166 0.85 -4.81 -5.56
C GLU A 166 2.00 -3.81 -5.40
N GLY A 167 2.06 -2.77 -6.24
CA GLY A 167 3.07 -1.72 -6.11
C GLY A 167 2.98 -0.96 -4.77
N LEU A 168 1.77 -0.79 -4.23
CA LEU A 168 1.57 -0.22 -2.89
C LEU A 168 2.04 -1.17 -1.78
N GLN A 169 1.79 -2.48 -1.92
CA GLN A 169 2.27 -3.51 -0.98
C GLN A 169 3.79 -3.61 -0.99
N ASP A 170 4.44 -3.62 -2.16
CA ASP A 170 5.90 -3.66 -2.28
C ASP A 170 6.57 -2.46 -1.59
N VAL A 171 5.96 -1.28 -1.72
CA VAL A 171 6.39 -0.08 -1.00
C VAL A 171 6.21 -0.25 0.51
N ALA A 172 5.08 -0.78 0.96
CA ALA A 172 4.83 -1.05 2.38
C ALA A 172 5.85 -2.06 2.95
N ASP A 173 6.13 -3.15 2.25
CA ASP A 173 7.06 -4.21 2.67
C ASP A 173 8.50 -3.69 2.71
N THR A 174 8.88 -2.87 1.73
CA THR A 174 10.20 -2.22 1.70
C THR A 174 10.39 -1.21 2.84
N LEU A 175 9.31 -0.53 3.23
CA LEU A 175 9.36 0.51 4.26
C LEU A 175 9.24 -0.06 5.68
N THR A 176 8.52 -1.15 5.89
CA THR A 176 8.32 -1.79 7.21
C THR A 176 9.60 -2.01 8.01
N PRO A 177 10.68 -2.62 7.48
CA PRO A 177 11.91 -2.82 8.25
C PRO A 177 12.63 -1.50 8.56
N LYS A 178 12.56 -0.52 7.64
CA LYS A 178 13.11 0.82 7.85
C LYS A 178 12.34 1.54 8.96
N PHE A 179 11.03 1.37 9.04
CA PHE A 179 10.20 1.92 10.11
C PHE A 179 10.55 1.34 11.48
N VAL A 180 10.75 0.03 11.58
CA VAL A 180 11.20 -0.60 12.84
C VAL A 180 12.55 -0.04 13.28
N GLY A 181 13.48 0.14 12.34
CA GLY A 181 14.78 0.79 12.60
C GLY A 181 14.62 2.23 13.11
N THR A 182 13.81 3.04 12.45
CA THR A 182 13.58 4.44 12.88
C THR A 182 12.88 4.52 14.24
N CYS A 183 11.87 3.68 14.50
CA CYS A 183 11.19 3.62 15.80
C CYS A 183 12.15 3.23 16.93
N THR A 184 13.05 2.28 16.70
CA THR A 184 14.06 1.89 17.72
C THR A 184 15.07 3.00 17.99
N ILE A 185 15.51 3.73 16.95
CA ILE A 185 16.37 4.92 17.10
C ILE A 185 15.65 6.02 17.89
N LEU A 186 14.40 6.33 17.54
CA LEU A 186 13.62 7.34 18.25
C LEU A 186 13.36 6.94 19.71
N PHE A 187 13.07 5.67 19.97
CA PHE A 187 12.88 5.16 21.33
C PHE A 187 14.15 5.31 22.18
N THR A 188 15.30 4.91 21.63
CA THR A 188 16.59 5.04 22.33
C THR A 188 16.97 6.50 22.56
N PHE A 189 16.70 7.39 21.60
CA PHE A 189 16.91 8.82 21.75
C PHE A 189 16.00 9.45 22.82
N CYS A 190 14.69 9.17 22.79
CA CYS A 190 13.75 9.64 23.81
C CYS A 190 14.12 9.13 25.21
N PHE A 191 14.57 7.88 25.32
CA PHE A 191 15.05 7.32 26.58
C PHE A 191 16.32 8.05 27.07
N MET A 192 17.29 8.29 26.18
CA MET A 192 18.52 9.03 26.51
C MET A 192 18.23 10.47 26.94
N VAL A 193 17.34 11.20 26.26
CA VAL A 193 16.98 12.59 26.61
C VAL A 193 16.22 12.66 27.94
N SER A 194 15.50 11.59 28.30
CA SER A 194 14.77 11.53 29.57
C SER A 194 15.68 11.24 30.79
N VAL A 195 16.91 10.79 30.55
CA VAL A 195 17.91 10.51 31.59
C VAL A 195 18.80 11.74 31.75
N VAL A 196 18.62 12.47 32.85
CA VAL A 196 19.47 13.61 33.21
C VAL A 196 20.72 13.07 33.91
N LEU A 197 21.87 13.24 33.26
CA LEU A 197 23.18 12.89 33.79
C LEU A 197 23.75 14.08 34.59
N ILE A 198 24.09 13.85 35.84
CA ILE A 198 24.78 14.83 36.68
C ILE A 198 26.23 14.40 36.84
N ASN A 199 27.16 15.33 36.59
CA ASN A 199 28.56 15.13 36.88
C ASN A 199 28.79 15.41 38.37
N HIS A 200 28.92 14.37 39.19
CA HIS A 200 29.48 14.53 40.52
C HIS A 200 30.96 14.83 40.33
N GLY A 201 31.46 15.94 40.87
CA GLY A 201 32.82 16.51 40.66
C GLY A 201 34.04 15.61 40.92
N ASN A 202 33.87 14.29 41.03
CA ASN A 202 34.90 13.25 41.10
C ASN A 202 35.06 12.47 39.77
N GLY A 203 34.51 12.96 38.66
CA GLY A 203 34.61 12.31 37.34
C GLY A 203 33.64 11.14 37.13
N PHE A 204 32.75 10.87 38.09
CA PHE A 204 31.67 9.89 37.95
C PHE A 204 30.39 10.56 37.48
N ILE A 205 29.91 10.14 36.31
CA ILE A 205 28.62 10.55 35.76
C ILE A 205 27.54 9.67 36.42
N GLY A 206 26.68 10.28 37.24
CA GLY A 206 25.57 9.61 37.90
C GLY A 206 24.22 9.94 37.25
N ILE A 207 23.30 8.97 37.23
CA ILE A 207 21.91 9.19 36.81
C ILE A 207 21.12 9.74 37.99
N ASP A 208 20.56 10.94 37.85
CA ASP A 208 19.66 11.51 38.85
C ASP A 208 18.23 10.98 38.64
N TRP A 209 17.84 9.97 39.41
CA TRP A 209 16.50 9.35 39.37
C TRP A 209 15.38 10.26 39.89
N VAL A 210 15.69 11.35 40.58
CA VAL A 210 14.70 12.29 41.12
C VAL A 210 14.34 13.34 40.07
N ARG A 211 15.32 13.74 39.25
CA ARG A 211 15.15 14.70 38.16
C ARG A 211 14.76 14.05 36.83
N SER A 212 15.21 12.82 36.59
CA SER A 212 14.83 11.99 35.43
C SER A 212 13.47 11.35 35.69
N LYS A 213 12.43 11.69 34.91
CA LYS A 213 11.11 11.04 34.98
C LYS A 213 10.83 10.19 33.74
N PRO A 214 11.53 9.06 33.57
CA PRO A 214 11.38 8.19 32.41
C PRO A 214 9.96 7.62 32.29
N ILE A 215 9.19 7.56 33.38
CA ILE A 215 7.80 7.05 33.37
C ILE A 215 6.86 7.94 32.54
N VAL A 216 7.09 9.26 32.49
CA VAL A 216 6.30 10.19 31.67
C VAL A 216 6.68 10.03 30.19
N ALA A 217 7.97 9.79 29.91
CA ALA A 217 8.45 9.50 28.56
C ALA A 217 7.96 8.16 28.03
N CYS A 218 8.01 7.11 28.85
CA CYS A 218 7.41 5.81 28.54
C CYS A 218 5.90 5.96 28.31
N ALA A 219 5.17 6.69 29.14
CA ALA A 219 3.74 6.91 28.95
C ALA A 219 3.42 7.61 27.60
N GLY A 220 4.27 8.55 27.16
CA GLY A 220 4.14 9.21 25.86
C GLY A 220 4.29 8.25 24.66
N ILE A 221 5.05 7.16 24.81
CA ILE A 221 5.28 6.16 23.75
C ILE A 221 4.22 5.06 23.78
N TRP A 222 3.81 4.63 24.97
CA TRP A 222 2.80 3.58 25.14
C TRP A 222 1.39 4.05 24.74
N CYS A 223 1.07 5.34 24.86
CA CYS A 223 -0.26 5.86 24.50
C CYS A 223 -0.58 5.70 23.00
N PRO A 224 0.28 6.15 22.05
CA PRO A 224 0.07 5.93 20.63
C PRO A 224 0.01 4.45 20.25
N LEU A 225 0.85 3.60 20.85
CA LEU A 225 0.83 2.15 20.58
C LEU A 225 -0.51 1.51 20.95
N LEU A 226 -1.01 1.82 22.15
CA LEU A 226 -2.32 1.34 22.58
C LEU A 226 -3.45 1.91 21.71
N ALA A 227 -3.34 3.16 21.26
CA ALA A 227 -4.31 3.78 20.37
C ALA A 227 -4.36 3.11 18.99
N VAL A 228 -3.19 2.76 18.44
CA VAL A 228 -3.08 1.96 17.21
C VAL A 228 -3.78 0.61 17.39
N ILE A 229 -3.44 -0.15 18.43
CA ILE A 229 -4.07 -1.47 18.66
C ILE A 229 -5.59 -1.33 18.78
N THR A 230 -6.07 -0.34 19.54
CA THR A 230 -7.50 -0.13 19.79
C THR A 230 -8.26 0.27 18.53
N SER A 231 -7.72 1.20 17.74
CA SER A 231 -8.35 1.68 16.51
C SER A 231 -8.38 0.61 15.40
N PHE A 232 -7.28 -0.12 15.20
CA PHE A 232 -7.25 -1.26 14.28
C PHE A 232 -8.24 -2.32 14.72
N GLY A 233 -8.25 -2.68 16.01
CA GLY A 233 -9.18 -3.66 16.56
C GLY A 233 -10.65 -3.24 16.35
N LEU A 234 -10.97 -1.96 16.58
CA LEU A 234 -12.33 -1.46 16.40
C LEU A 234 -12.78 -1.45 14.93
N LEU A 235 -11.93 -1.00 14.00
CA LEU A 235 -12.28 -0.94 12.57
C LEU A 235 -12.41 -2.33 11.97
N LEU A 236 -11.53 -3.26 12.34
CA LEU A 236 -11.64 -4.66 11.93
C LEU A 236 -12.89 -5.33 12.51
N TRP A 237 -13.25 -5.01 13.76
CA TRP A 237 -14.48 -5.51 14.38
C TRP A 237 -15.75 -4.97 13.71
N LEU A 238 -15.71 -3.73 13.20
CA LEU A 238 -16.78 -3.13 12.41
C LEU A 238 -16.85 -3.66 10.96
N GLY A 239 -15.90 -4.51 10.55
CA GLY A 239 -15.89 -5.13 9.23
C GLY A 239 -15.36 -4.23 8.10
N GLU A 240 -14.61 -3.18 8.41
CA GLU A 240 -14.01 -2.31 7.41
C GLU A 240 -12.89 -3.01 6.62
N LEU A 241 -12.79 -2.73 5.32
CA LEU A 241 -11.77 -3.35 4.47
C LEU A 241 -10.37 -2.94 4.89
N TYR A 242 -9.47 -3.92 4.93
CA TYR A 242 -8.05 -3.73 5.16
C TYR A 242 -7.30 -3.60 3.83
N ASN A 243 -6.32 -2.70 3.79
CA ASN A 243 -5.41 -2.52 2.66
C ASN A 243 -3.98 -2.40 3.18
N ALA A 244 -3.01 -2.93 2.44
CA ALA A 244 -1.58 -2.89 2.71
C ALA A 244 -1.06 -1.51 3.12
N ILE A 245 -1.56 -0.45 2.46
CA ILE A 245 -1.14 0.94 2.71
C ILE A 245 -1.42 1.40 4.14
N VAL A 246 -2.41 0.78 4.81
CA VAL A 246 -2.76 1.08 6.20
C VAL A 246 -1.62 0.67 7.14
N ASN A 247 -0.72 -0.24 6.75
CA ASN A 247 0.45 -0.63 7.56
C ASN A 247 1.43 0.53 7.82
N VAL A 248 1.34 1.62 7.05
CA VAL A 248 2.14 2.82 7.28
C VAL A 248 1.54 3.72 8.37
N SER A 249 0.23 3.61 8.65
CA SER A 249 -0.47 4.48 9.61
C SER A 249 0.06 4.41 11.05
N PRO A 250 0.43 3.24 11.63
CA PRO A 250 1.00 3.17 12.97
C PRO A 250 2.26 4.02 13.14
N PHE A 251 3.11 4.05 12.12
CA PHE A 251 4.35 4.82 12.14
C PHE A 251 4.05 6.32 12.19
N LEU A 252 3.11 6.79 11.36
CA LEU A 252 2.69 8.19 11.35
C LEU A 252 2.19 8.62 12.73
N VAL A 253 1.33 7.80 13.35
CA VAL A 253 0.74 8.13 14.65
C VAL A 253 1.76 8.06 15.79
N LEU A 254 2.76 7.17 15.69
CA LEU A 254 3.90 7.19 16.61
C LEU A 254 4.71 8.48 16.48
N CYS A 255 4.95 8.98 15.27
CA CYS A 255 5.63 10.26 15.07
C CYS A 255 4.86 11.42 15.69
N ILE A 256 3.54 11.48 15.51
CA ILE A 256 2.68 12.50 16.16
C ILE A 256 2.79 12.39 17.69
N GLY A 257 2.67 11.19 18.25
CA GLY A 257 2.75 11.01 19.70
C GLY A 257 4.13 11.32 20.31
N ILE A 258 5.20 11.11 19.55
CA ILE A 258 6.56 11.50 19.95
C ILE A 258 6.75 13.02 19.91
N ASP A 259 6.15 13.72 18.94
CA ASP A 259 6.16 15.19 18.90
C ASP A 259 5.51 15.78 20.16
N ASP A 260 4.34 15.26 20.55
CA ASP A 260 3.66 15.65 21.79
C ASP A 260 4.51 15.40 23.04
N LEU A 261 5.29 14.31 23.05
CA LEU A 261 6.23 14.01 24.12
C LEU A 261 7.38 15.04 24.18
N PHE A 262 7.92 15.44 23.04
CA PHE A 262 8.97 16.46 23.00
C PHE A 262 8.48 17.82 23.47
N ILE A 263 7.27 18.22 23.08
CA ILE A 263 6.63 19.45 23.57
C ILE A 263 6.51 19.40 25.10
N MET A 264 6.02 18.29 25.65
CA MET A 264 5.87 18.13 27.10
C MET A 264 7.23 18.11 27.84
N SER A 265 8.26 17.50 27.25
CA SER A 265 9.63 17.50 27.79
C SER A 265 10.27 18.90 27.76
N ALA A 266 10.05 19.65 26.68
CA ALA A 266 10.57 21.02 26.55
C ALA A 266 9.95 21.93 27.61
N GLU A 267 8.63 21.89 27.80
CA GLU A 267 7.95 22.69 28.82
C GLU A 267 8.36 22.29 30.24
N TRP A 268 8.60 20.99 30.49
CA TRP A 268 9.13 20.53 31.77
C TRP A 268 10.47 21.18 32.14
N HIS A 269 11.36 21.35 31.16
CA HIS A 269 12.64 22.01 31.34
C HIS A 269 12.54 23.52 31.54
N ARG A 270 11.47 24.17 31.04
CA ARG A 270 11.21 25.60 31.28
C ARG A 270 10.65 25.90 32.67
N THR A 271 10.06 24.92 33.36
CA THR A 271 9.53 25.13 34.72
C THR A 271 10.63 25.39 35.76
N ASN A 272 10.32 26.23 36.75
CA ASN A 272 11.25 26.54 37.85
C ASN A 272 11.62 25.27 38.62
N PRO A 273 12.92 24.89 38.70
CA PRO A 273 13.38 23.72 39.45
C PRO A 273 13.09 23.76 40.96
N GLU A 274 12.89 24.95 41.53
CA GLU A 274 12.63 25.15 42.97
C GLU A 274 11.18 24.83 43.38
N HIS A 275 10.25 24.75 42.42
CA HIS A 275 8.88 24.35 42.70
C HIS A 275 8.78 22.86 43.02
N SER A 276 7.80 22.50 43.86
CA SER A 276 7.53 21.09 44.15
C SER A 276 7.30 20.31 42.86
N PRO A 277 7.73 19.03 42.78
CA PRO A 277 7.55 18.22 41.58
C PRO A 277 6.08 18.15 41.13
N ALA A 278 5.14 18.26 42.07
CA ALA A 278 3.71 18.29 41.77
C ALA A 278 3.31 19.59 41.05
N ARG A 279 3.77 20.74 41.54
CA ARG A 279 3.50 22.04 40.94
C ARG A 279 4.12 22.17 39.55
N ARG A 280 5.37 21.70 39.38
CA ARG A 280 6.05 21.69 38.08
C ARG A 280 5.28 20.89 37.03
N ILE A 281 4.72 19.74 37.41
CA ILE A 281 3.91 18.92 36.48
C ILE A 281 2.64 19.67 36.11
N ALA A 282 1.98 20.31 37.08
CA ALA A 282 0.74 21.06 36.82
C ALA A 282 0.97 22.23 35.84
N ASP A 283 2.04 22.99 36.04
CA ASP A 283 2.43 24.12 35.17
C ASP A 283 2.86 23.63 33.77
N THR A 284 3.65 22.55 33.71
CA THR A 284 4.04 21.94 32.42
C THR A 284 2.81 21.45 31.65
N LEU A 285 1.89 20.77 32.33
CA LEU A 285 0.69 20.22 31.71
C LEU A 285 -0.31 21.30 31.30
N SER A 286 -0.37 22.45 31.97
CA SER A 286 -1.27 23.54 31.54
C SER A 286 -0.80 24.19 30.25
N GLU A 287 0.51 24.44 30.12
CA GLU A 287 1.08 25.05 28.92
C GLU A 287 1.13 24.07 27.74
N ALA A 288 1.68 22.87 27.96
CA ALA A 288 1.81 21.87 26.90
C ALA A 288 0.45 21.34 26.40
N ALA A 289 -0.58 21.30 27.24
CA ALA A 289 -1.89 20.79 26.83
C ALA A 289 -2.56 21.64 25.74
N VAL A 290 -2.34 22.95 25.70
CA VAL A 290 -2.94 23.81 24.68
C VAL A 290 -2.30 23.50 23.32
N ALA A 291 -0.98 23.44 23.26
CA ALA A 291 -0.24 23.10 22.04
C ALA A 291 -0.64 21.72 21.49
N ILE A 292 -0.61 20.69 22.34
CA ILE A 292 -0.96 19.30 21.98
C ILE A 292 -2.43 19.19 21.52
N THR A 293 -3.34 19.95 22.12
CA THR A 293 -4.76 19.93 21.72
C THR A 293 -4.96 20.54 20.33
N ILE A 294 -4.24 21.62 20.02
CA ILE A 294 -4.30 22.26 18.71
C ILE A 294 -3.75 21.32 17.63
N THR A 295 -2.57 20.73 17.84
CA THR A 295 -1.96 19.79 16.88
C THR A 295 -2.86 18.58 16.65
N SER A 296 -3.30 17.92 17.72
CA SER A 296 -4.21 16.75 17.64
C SER A 296 -5.51 17.07 16.90
N LEU A 297 -6.12 18.23 17.17
CA LEU A 297 -7.38 18.63 16.52
C LEU A 297 -7.17 18.89 15.02
N THR A 298 -6.07 19.57 14.66
CA THR A 298 -5.71 19.82 13.27
C THR A 298 -5.43 18.51 12.52
N ASP A 299 -4.75 17.55 13.15
CA ASP A 299 -4.50 16.23 12.56
C ASP A 299 -5.81 15.46 12.32
N ILE A 300 -6.71 15.42 13.30
CA ILE A 300 -8.04 14.78 13.17
C ILE A 300 -8.83 15.41 12.02
N MET A 301 -8.84 16.75 11.91
CA MET A 301 -9.51 17.44 10.81
C MET A 301 -8.87 17.12 9.45
N THR A 302 -7.54 17.13 9.39
CA THR A 302 -6.79 16.88 8.15
C THR A 302 -7.04 15.46 7.64
N PHE A 303 -6.93 14.45 8.51
CA PHE A 303 -7.25 13.07 8.14
C PHE A 303 -8.74 12.87 7.90
N GLY A 304 -9.61 13.59 8.61
CA GLY A 304 -11.06 13.59 8.37
C GLY A 304 -11.43 14.08 6.96
N ILE A 305 -10.80 15.15 6.48
CA ILE A 305 -10.97 15.64 5.10
C ILE A 305 -10.45 14.60 4.10
N GLY A 306 -9.36 13.90 4.43
CA GLY A 306 -8.79 12.84 3.61
C GLY A 306 -9.75 11.66 3.34
N ILE A 307 -10.76 11.43 4.18
CA ILE A 307 -11.78 10.39 3.97
C ILE A 307 -12.65 10.68 2.73
N PHE A 308 -12.79 11.93 2.31
CA PHE A 308 -13.61 12.29 1.14
C PHE A 308 -12.90 12.09 -0.21
N THR A 309 -11.66 11.58 -0.21
CA THR A 309 -10.92 11.28 -1.43
C THR A 309 -11.58 10.18 -2.26
N THR A 310 -11.46 10.28 -3.59
CA THR A 310 -11.99 9.29 -4.54
C THR A 310 -11.14 8.03 -4.63
N LEU A 311 -9.89 8.06 -4.15
CA LEU A 311 -8.97 6.92 -4.17
C LEU A 311 -9.26 5.99 -2.97
N PRO A 312 -9.74 4.75 -3.20
CA PRO A 312 -10.19 3.88 -2.11
C PRO A 312 -9.07 3.52 -1.12
N GLY A 313 -7.83 3.36 -1.59
CA GLY A 313 -6.68 3.10 -0.72
C GLY A 313 -6.36 4.25 0.23
N VAL A 314 -6.36 5.49 -0.28
CA VAL A 314 -6.10 6.69 0.52
C VAL A 314 -7.25 6.94 1.50
N ARG A 315 -8.50 6.70 1.08
CA ARG A 315 -9.66 6.82 1.96
C ARG A 315 -9.56 5.91 3.18
N MET A 316 -9.19 4.65 2.99
CA MET A 316 -9.02 3.71 4.10
C MET A 316 -7.84 4.13 5.00
N PHE A 317 -6.70 4.52 4.41
CA PHE A 317 -5.57 5.05 5.19
C PHE A 317 -5.98 6.24 6.08
N CYS A 318 -6.70 7.22 5.52
CA CYS A 318 -7.17 8.39 6.25
C CYS A 318 -8.21 8.05 7.33
N LEU A 319 -9.12 7.10 7.08
CA LEU A 319 -10.08 6.63 8.07
C LEU A 319 -9.39 5.99 9.28
N TYR A 320 -8.47 5.06 9.02
CA TYR A 320 -7.69 4.39 10.06
C TYR A 320 -6.84 5.39 10.87
N THR A 321 -6.14 6.30 10.19
CA THR A 321 -5.27 7.28 10.83
C THR A 321 -6.08 8.30 11.65
N CYS A 322 -7.23 8.78 11.15
CA CYS A 322 -8.11 9.70 11.87
C CYS A 322 -8.59 9.08 13.20
N LEU A 323 -9.00 7.82 13.17
CA LEU A 323 -9.42 7.11 14.38
C LEU A 323 -8.26 6.87 15.35
N GLN A 324 -7.08 6.49 14.84
CA GLN A 324 -5.85 6.33 15.64
C GLN A 324 -5.46 7.61 16.37
N VAL A 325 -5.45 8.75 15.69
CA VAL A 325 -5.13 10.06 16.29
C VAL A 325 -6.21 10.44 17.32
N THR A 326 -7.47 10.17 17.04
CA THR A 326 -8.58 10.40 17.98
C THR A 326 -8.39 9.61 19.29
N PHE A 327 -8.09 8.31 19.19
CA PHE A 327 -7.80 7.50 20.38
C PHE A 327 -6.52 7.94 21.10
N THR A 328 -5.49 8.34 20.34
CA THR A 328 -4.24 8.87 20.90
C THR A 328 -4.52 10.10 21.75
N TYR A 329 -5.29 11.06 21.22
CA TYR A 329 -5.71 12.25 21.97
C TYR A 329 -6.52 11.89 23.22
N ILE A 330 -7.50 10.98 23.12
CA ILE A 330 -8.30 10.53 24.27
C ILE A 330 -7.41 9.92 25.36
N TYR A 331 -6.46 9.06 24.99
CA TYR A 331 -5.55 8.43 25.95
C TYR A 331 -4.60 9.44 26.58
N GLN A 332 -4.03 10.35 25.80
CA GLN A 332 -3.19 11.41 26.33
C GLN A 332 -3.96 12.30 27.31
N VAL A 333 -5.21 12.68 27.02
CA VAL A 333 -6.08 13.44 27.93
C VAL A 333 -6.36 12.66 29.22
N ARG A 334 -6.62 11.35 29.12
CA ARG A 334 -6.89 10.48 30.27
C ARG A 334 -5.68 10.33 31.18
N VAL A 335 -4.50 10.11 30.60
CA VAL A 335 -3.23 10.04 31.33
C VAL A 335 -2.95 11.38 32.02
N ARG A 336 -3.19 12.51 31.34
CA ARG A 336 -3.11 13.86 31.94
C ARG A 336 -3.99 14.01 33.17
N LYS A 337 -5.24 13.56 33.07
CA LYS A 337 -6.22 13.66 34.15
C LYS A 337 -5.86 12.77 35.34
N SER A 338 -5.41 11.54 35.08
CA SER A 338 -4.96 10.60 36.12
C SER A 338 -3.70 11.07 36.84
N SER A 339 -2.76 11.71 36.14
CA SER A 339 -1.57 12.31 36.76
C SER A 339 -1.93 13.44 37.74
N ARG A 340 -2.95 14.25 37.42
CA ARG A 340 -3.53 15.25 38.35
C ARG A 340 -4.24 14.59 39.56
N SER A 341 -4.90 13.45 39.37
CA SER A 341 -5.58 12.72 40.45
C SER A 341 -4.62 12.04 41.43
N PHE A 342 -3.52 11.45 40.93
CA PHE A 342 -2.46 10.90 41.77
C PHE A 342 -1.78 11.97 42.65
N GLN A 343 -1.80 13.23 42.21
CA GLN A 343 -1.26 14.36 42.96
C GLN A 343 -2.17 14.86 44.09
N GLN A 344 -3.49 14.76 43.96
CA GLN A 344 -4.42 15.12 45.04
C GLN A 344 -4.41 14.13 46.21
N ILE A 345 -3.89 12.92 46.00
CA ILE A 345 -3.75 11.89 47.02
C ILE A 345 -2.35 11.94 47.68
N ALA A 346 -1.38 12.57 47.02
CA ALA A 346 0.00 12.70 47.48
C ALA A 346 0.34 14.07 48.12
N SER A 347 -0.63 14.99 48.15
CA SER A 347 -0.64 16.23 48.96
C SER A 347 -1.42 16.01 50.25
#